data_AF-A0A6S7H9D6-F1
#
_entry.id   AF-A0A6S7H9D6-F1
#
_cell.length_a   1.000
_cell.length_b   1.000
_cell.length_c   1.000
_cell.angle_alpha   90.00
_cell.angle_beta   90.00
_cell.angle_gamma   90.00
#
_symmetry.space_group_name_H-M   'P 1'
#
loop_
_entity.id
_entity.type
_entity.pdbx_description
1 polymer ?
#
loop_
_entity_poly.entity_id
_entity_poly.type
_entity_poly.pdbx_seq_one_letter_code
_entity_poly.pdbx_strand_id
1 'polypeptide(L)'
;MSWPERLQPINPSANTVVKDEEKKVQTHATSETEDVDRKNRLDPKRYSSWTRLVRVTAWIKRFIKNCKSPSQSQNMSRVLQNSEFDEARTFWLRKAQTDSFPDKVKDKSPLGFSPFLDKDGLLRVDG
;
A
#
# COMPACT_ATOMS: atom_id res chain seq x y z
N MET A 1 -24.54 5.69 48.63
CA MET A 1 -24.18 6.02 47.23
C MET A 1 -24.68 4.89 46.34
N SER A 2 -25.93 5.00 45.86
CA SER A 2 -26.56 4.01 44.99
C SER A 2 -26.34 4.39 43.54
N TRP A 3 -25.80 3.43 42.78
CA TRP A 3 -25.60 3.49 41.33
C TRP A 3 -26.95 3.38 40.61
N PRO A 4 -27.17 4.03 39.44
CA PRO A 4 -28.49 4.06 38.82
C PRO A 4 -28.92 2.71 38.26
N GLU A 5 -30.23 2.50 38.34
CA GLU A 5 -30.95 1.24 38.18
C GLU A 5 -30.97 0.72 36.74
N ARG A 6 -30.83 -0.60 36.57
CA ARG A 6 -30.83 -1.27 35.26
C ARG A 6 -32.24 -1.22 34.66
N LEU A 7 -32.45 -0.41 33.62
CA LEU A 7 -33.70 -0.41 32.86
C LEU A 7 -33.88 -1.75 32.13
N GLN A 8 -35.03 -2.39 32.33
CA GLN A 8 -35.41 -3.62 31.66
C GLN A 8 -35.84 -3.37 30.20
N PRO A 9 -35.68 -4.35 29.30
CA PRO A 9 -35.99 -4.18 27.88
C PRO A 9 -37.49 -3.97 27.65
N ILE A 10 -37.83 -2.92 26.91
CA ILE A 10 -39.20 -2.61 26.49
C ILE A 10 -39.58 -3.56 25.34
N ASN A 11 -40.68 -4.29 25.52
CA ASN A 11 -41.28 -5.19 24.52
C ASN A 11 -41.89 -4.36 23.36
N PRO A 12 -41.84 -4.84 22.10
CA PRO A 12 -42.11 -4.02 20.93
C PRO A 12 -43.60 -3.97 20.61
N SER A 13 -44.30 -2.93 21.09
CA SER A 13 -45.55 -2.48 20.49
C SER A 13 -45.91 -1.07 20.97
N ALA A 14 -45.42 -0.07 20.24
CA ALA A 14 -46.03 1.26 20.12
C ALA A 14 -45.22 2.07 19.10
N ASN A 15 -45.85 2.35 17.96
CA ASN A 15 -45.32 3.24 16.92
C ASN A 15 -44.95 4.60 17.51
N THR A 16 -43.67 4.96 17.45
CA THR A 16 -43.22 6.35 17.60
C THR A 16 -42.31 6.69 16.43
N VAL A 17 -42.82 7.55 15.54
CA VAL A 17 -42.09 8.14 14.43
C VAL A 17 -41.00 9.05 15.01
N VAL A 18 -39.74 8.62 14.91
CA VAL A 18 -38.59 9.45 15.27
C VAL A 18 -38.34 10.41 14.12
N LYS A 19 -38.43 11.72 14.41
CA LYS A 19 -38.02 12.78 13.48
C LYS A 19 -36.49 12.85 13.47
N ASP A 20 -35.89 12.69 12.29
CA ASP A 20 -34.47 12.87 12.08
C ASP A 20 -34.07 14.34 12.26
N GLU A 21 -33.19 14.64 13.22
CA GLU A 21 -32.50 15.92 13.33
C GLU A 21 -31.20 15.86 12.51
N GLU A 22 -31.18 16.55 11.37
CA GLU A 22 -29.97 16.68 10.54
C GLU A 22 -28.93 17.57 11.24
N LYS A 23 -27.80 16.97 11.65
CA LYS A 23 -26.62 17.71 12.11
C LYS A 23 -25.88 18.28 10.89
N LYS A 24 -25.86 19.60 10.77
CA LYS A 24 -25.09 20.34 9.74
C LYS A 24 -23.59 20.07 9.90
N VAL A 25 -23.02 19.29 8.98
CA VAL A 25 -21.57 19.04 8.92
C VAL A 25 -20.92 20.12 8.05
N GLN A 26 -20.04 20.92 8.62
CA GLN A 26 -19.23 21.90 7.87
C GLN A 26 -17.88 21.27 7.52
N THR A 27 -17.70 20.92 6.25
CA THR A 27 -16.44 20.41 5.71
C THR A 27 -15.59 21.55 5.15
N HIS A 28 -14.40 21.75 5.72
CA HIS A 28 -13.40 22.67 5.16
C HIS A 28 -12.58 21.92 4.10
N ALA A 29 -12.86 22.18 2.82
CA ALA A 29 -12.02 21.71 1.72
C ALA A 29 -10.80 22.64 1.59
N THR A 30 -9.61 22.15 1.95
CA THR A 30 -8.35 22.83 1.65
C THR A 30 -7.88 22.36 0.28
N SER A 31 -7.81 23.27 -0.70
CA SER A 31 -7.18 23.01 -1.99
C SER A 31 -5.68 23.20 -1.82
N GLU A 32 -4.96 22.11 -1.54
CA GLU A 32 -3.50 22.11 -1.61
C GLU A 32 -3.08 21.76 -3.05
N THR A 33 -2.44 22.73 -3.71
CA THR A 33 -1.66 22.49 -4.93
C THR A 33 -0.34 21.83 -4.50
N GLU A 34 -0.40 20.52 -4.27
CA GLU A 34 0.71 19.78 -3.66
C GLU A 34 1.82 19.45 -4.67
N ASP A 35 3.04 19.91 -4.37
CA ASP A 35 4.29 19.44 -4.97
C ASP A 35 4.34 17.91 -4.95
N VAL A 36 4.18 17.31 -6.13
CA VAL A 36 4.18 15.84 -6.35
C VAL A 36 5.43 15.17 -5.75
N ASP A 37 6.55 15.90 -5.72
CA ASP A 37 7.84 15.43 -5.21
C ASP A 37 7.88 15.29 -3.67
N ARG A 38 7.24 16.21 -2.92
CA ARG A 38 7.17 16.13 -1.44
C ARG A 38 6.26 15.01 -0.96
N LYS A 39 5.33 14.56 -1.80
CA LYS A 39 4.33 13.55 -1.45
C LYS A 39 4.84 12.11 -1.61
N ASN A 40 5.91 11.87 -2.36
CA ASN A 40 6.43 10.51 -2.57
C ASN A 40 7.23 10.00 -1.35
N ARG A 41 6.52 9.45 -0.36
CA ARG A 41 7.10 8.88 0.86
C ARG A 41 8.05 7.71 0.60
N LEU A 42 7.99 7.11 -0.58
CA LEU A 42 8.79 5.97 -0.99
C LEU A 42 9.95 6.35 -1.93
N ASP A 43 10.31 7.62 -2.07
CA ASP A 43 11.51 7.99 -2.83
C ASP A 43 12.77 7.25 -2.33
N PRO A 44 13.43 6.42 -3.16
CA PRO A 44 14.64 5.70 -2.79
C PRO A 44 15.75 6.58 -2.21
N LYS A 45 15.87 7.84 -2.65
CA LYS A 45 16.91 8.76 -2.18
C LYS A 45 16.75 9.10 -0.69
N ARG A 46 15.56 8.92 -0.11
CA ARG A 46 15.29 9.14 1.32
C ARG A 46 15.74 7.97 2.21
N TYR A 47 16.21 6.87 1.61
CA TYR A 47 16.60 5.65 2.32
C TYR A 47 18.09 5.37 2.08
N SER A 48 18.90 5.43 3.13
CA SER A 48 20.34 5.09 3.08
C SER A 48 20.60 3.57 3.03
N SER A 49 19.56 2.74 3.01
CA SER A 49 19.67 1.29 3.01
C SER A 49 18.63 0.66 2.09
N TRP A 50 19.11 -0.09 1.10
CA TRP A 50 18.27 -0.91 0.22
C TRP A 50 17.36 -1.85 1.02
N THR A 51 17.91 -2.57 1.99
CA THR A 51 17.15 -3.49 2.83
C THR A 51 16.05 -2.76 3.60
N ARG A 52 16.30 -1.54 4.09
CA ARG A 52 15.28 -0.72 4.76
C ARG A 52 14.17 -0.32 3.79
N LEU A 53 14.52 0.15 2.60
CA LEU A 53 13.54 0.52 1.56
C LEU A 53 12.64 -0.67 1.22
N VAL A 54 13.23 -1.81 0.87
CA VAL A 54 12.49 -3.04 0.54
C VAL A 54 11.60 -3.48 1.69
N ARG A 55 12.12 -3.49 2.93
CA ARG A 55 11.35 -3.90 4.11
C ARG A 55 10.12 -3.02 4.33
N VAL A 56 10.27 -1.69 4.21
CA VAL A 56 9.14 -0.75 4.35
C VAL A 56 8.13 -0.96 3.22
N THR A 57 8.59 -1.13 1.99
CA THR A 57 7.73 -1.42 0.84
C THR A 57 6.96 -2.74 1.00
N ALA A 58 7.60 -3.79 1.51
CA ALA A 58 6.97 -5.08 1.78
C ALA A 58 5.84 -4.96 2.82
N TRP A 59 6.07 -4.22 3.90
CA TRP A 59 5.02 -3.93 4.89
C TRP A 59 3.84 -3.17 4.31
N ILE A 60 4.10 -2.14 3.49
CA ILE A 60 3.06 -1.36 2.82
C ILE A 60 2.25 -2.26 1.88
N LYS A 61 2.92 -3.11 1.08
CA LYS A 61 2.25 -4.06 0.20
C LYS A 61 1.37 -5.04 0.97
N ARG A 62 1.86 -5.62 2.07
CA ARG A 62 1.05 -6.49 2.95
C ARG A 62 -0.15 -5.73 3.51
N PHE A 63 0.05 -4.51 3.99
CA PHE A 63 -1.02 -3.68 4.52
C PHE A 63 -2.12 -3.46 3.47
N ILE A 64 -1.74 -3.04 2.25
CA ILE A 64 -2.67 -2.86 1.14
C ILE A 64 -3.41 -4.17 0.81
N LYS A 65 -2.70 -5.31 0.80
CA LYS A 65 -3.31 -6.63 0.58
C LYS A 65 -4.33 -6.94 1.67
N ASN A 66 -3.98 -6.75 2.93
CA ASN A 66 -4.87 -6.97 4.07
C ASN A 66 -6.11 -6.06 4.03
N CYS A 67 -5.98 -4.80 3.61
CA CYS A 67 -7.11 -3.89 3.44
C CYS A 67 -8.10 -4.37 2.36
N LYS A 68 -7.63 -5.12 1.37
CA LYS A 68 -8.46 -5.67 0.28
C LYS A 68 -9.02 -7.05 0.59
N SER A 69 -8.61 -7.64 1.71
CA SER A 69 -8.93 -9.02 2.09
C SER A 69 -9.94 -9.05 3.24
N PRO A 70 -10.92 -9.99 3.23
CA PRO A 70 -11.76 -10.25 4.40
C PRO A 70 -10.92 -10.56 5.65
N SER A 71 -11.38 -10.18 6.83
CA SER A 71 -10.63 -10.30 8.09
C SER A 71 -10.04 -11.68 8.36
N GLN A 72 -10.74 -12.75 7.95
CA GLN A 72 -10.31 -14.14 8.12
C GLN A 72 -9.10 -14.52 7.24
N SER A 73 -8.85 -13.78 6.16
CA SER A 73 -7.79 -14.04 5.18
C SER A 73 -6.61 -13.08 5.29
N GLN A 74 -6.65 -12.15 6.24
CA GLN A 74 -5.59 -11.17 6.43
C GLN A 74 -4.33 -11.83 7.01
N ASN A 75 -3.16 -11.42 6.52
CA ASN A 75 -1.90 -11.88 7.05
C ASN A 75 -1.53 -11.06 8.30
N MET A 76 -1.68 -11.67 9.48
CA MET A 76 -1.33 -11.08 10.78
C MET A 76 0.04 -11.50 11.31
N SER A 77 0.88 -12.12 10.47
CA SER A 77 2.21 -12.53 10.91
C SER A 77 3.04 -11.33 11.36
N ARG A 78 3.77 -11.45 12.47
CA ARG A 78 4.68 -10.40 12.94
C ARG A 78 5.95 -10.27 12.09
N VAL A 79 6.22 -11.25 11.24
CA VAL A 79 7.44 -11.33 10.44
C VAL A 79 7.09 -11.28 8.96
N LEU A 80 7.91 -10.59 8.18
CA LEU A 80 7.81 -10.58 6.72
C LEU A 80 8.32 -11.91 6.16
N GLN A 81 7.55 -12.48 5.25
CA GLN A 81 7.91 -13.69 4.52
C GLN A 81 8.89 -13.36 3.40
N ASN A 82 9.72 -14.33 3.02
CA ASN A 82 10.69 -14.16 1.94
C ASN A 82 10.02 -13.74 0.62
N SER A 83 8.85 -14.31 0.32
CA SER A 83 8.06 -13.96 -0.86
C SER A 83 7.67 -12.48 -0.92
N GLU A 84 7.41 -11.85 0.24
CA GLU A 84 7.07 -10.43 0.30
C GLU A 84 8.29 -9.54 0.14
N PHE A 85 9.45 -9.99 0.63
CA PHE A 85 10.72 -9.32 0.32
C PHE A 85 11.01 -9.40 -1.17
N ASP A 86 10.83 -10.56 -1.80
CA ASP A 86 11.09 -10.75 -3.22
C ASP A 86 10.13 -9.91 -4.08
N GLU A 87 8.85 -9.89 -3.74
CA GLU A 87 7.87 -9.01 -4.40
C GLU A 87 8.27 -7.53 -4.30
N ALA A 88 8.70 -7.08 -3.12
CA ALA A 88 9.14 -5.70 -2.91
C ALA A 88 10.45 -5.38 -3.64
N ARG A 89 11.40 -6.31 -3.71
CA ARG A 89 12.66 -6.17 -4.48
C ARG A 89 12.35 -6.06 -5.97
N THR A 90 11.55 -6.97 -6.50
CA THR A 90 11.16 -7.00 -7.91
C THR A 90 10.43 -5.72 -8.31
N PHE A 91 9.56 -5.20 -7.44
CA PHE A 91 8.92 -3.90 -7.66
C PHE A 91 9.94 -2.78 -7.89
N TRP A 92 10.93 -2.65 -7.00
CA TRP A 92 11.94 -1.60 -7.10
C TRP A 92 12.90 -1.80 -8.26
N LEU A 93 13.31 -3.04 -8.55
CA LEU A 93 14.16 -3.33 -9.69
C LEU A 93 13.43 -3.03 -11.00
N ARG A 94 12.15 -3.40 -11.12
CA ARG A 94 11.34 -3.06 -12.29
C ARG A 94 11.19 -1.55 -12.44
N LYS A 95 11.00 -0.82 -11.34
CA LYS A 95 10.93 0.64 -11.35
C LYS A 95 12.24 1.25 -11.85
N ALA A 96 13.37 0.88 -11.23
CA ALA A 96 14.69 1.36 -11.65
C ALA A 96 15.01 1.03 -13.12
N GLN A 97 14.65 -0.17 -13.59
CA GLN A 97 14.82 -0.54 -14.99
C GLN A 97 13.93 0.28 -15.92
N THR A 98 12.69 0.55 -15.53
CA THR A 98 11.77 1.37 -16.33
C THR A 98 12.23 2.82 -16.40
N ASP A 99 12.75 3.35 -15.29
CA ASP A 99 13.25 4.73 -15.21
C ASP A 99 14.54 4.91 -16.02
N SER A 100 15.44 3.91 -16.03
CA SER A 100 16.73 3.98 -16.73
C SER A 100 16.68 3.50 -18.18
N PHE A 101 15.79 2.56 -18.50
CA PHE A 101 15.68 1.92 -19.81
C PHE A 101 14.21 1.95 -20.28
N PRO A 102 13.71 3.12 -20.70
CA PRO A 102 12.33 3.24 -21.18
C PRO A 102 12.09 2.35 -22.41
N ASP A 103 13.08 2.25 -23.30
CA ASP A 103 13.06 1.41 -24.51
C ASP A 103 13.75 0.06 -24.28
N LYS A 104 13.14 -0.78 -23.43
CA LYS A 104 13.64 -2.08 -22.92
C LYS A 104 14.21 -3.08 -23.95
N VAL A 105 14.03 -2.84 -25.25
CA VAL A 105 14.33 -3.78 -26.35
C VAL A 105 15.21 -3.18 -27.45
N LYS A 106 15.34 -1.85 -27.54
CA LYS A 106 16.13 -1.21 -28.62
C LYS A 106 17.59 -0.95 -28.25
N ASP A 107 17.89 -0.83 -26.96
CA ASP A 107 19.26 -0.78 -26.47
C ASP A 107 19.85 -2.20 -26.34
N LYS A 108 19.87 -2.93 -27.47
CA LYS A 108 20.67 -4.15 -27.60
C LYS A 108 22.14 -3.75 -27.68
N SER A 109 22.68 -3.49 -26.49
CA SER A 109 24.09 -3.36 -26.09
C SER A 109 25.10 -2.85 -27.15
N PRO A 110 25.69 -1.66 -26.93
CA PRO A 110 26.99 -1.31 -27.52
C PRO A 110 28.17 -2.11 -26.90
N LEU A 111 27.92 -3.12 -26.04
CA LEU A 111 28.89 -3.78 -25.16
C LEU A 111 28.91 -5.32 -25.25
N GLY A 112 28.19 -5.95 -26.20
CA GLY A 112 28.28 -7.40 -26.44
C GLY A 112 27.52 -8.30 -25.46
N PHE A 113 26.75 -7.74 -24.54
CA PHE A 113 25.83 -8.49 -23.67
C PHE A 113 24.56 -8.91 -24.42
N SER A 114 24.00 -10.07 -24.06
CA SER A 114 22.73 -10.62 -24.57
C SER A 114 21.60 -10.46 -23.54
N PRO A 115 21.04 -9.25 -23.36
CA PRO A 115 19.99 -9.03 -22.38
C PRO A 115 18.70 -9.78 -22.75
N PHE A 116 18.05 -10.40 -21.76
CA PHE A 116 16.79 -11.12 -21.90
C PHE A 116 15.83 -10.77 -20.77
N LEU A 117 14.53 -10.96 -21.00
CA LEU A 117 13.52 -10.79 -19.96
C LEU A 117 13.32 -12.11 -19.22
N ASP A 118 13.34 -12.05 -17.89
CA ASP A 118 13.05 -13.21 -17.05
C ASP A 118 11.53 -13.43 -16.84
N LYS A 119 11.20 -14.48 -16.07
CA LYS A 119 9.82 -14.80 -15.67
C LYS A 119 9.11 -13.68 -14.90
N ASP A 120 9.88 -12.81 -14.24
CA ASP A 120 9.39 -11.68 -13.46
C ASP A 120 9.36 -10.40 -14.30
N GLY A 121 9.59 -10.48 -15.62
CA GLY A 121 9.59 -9.35 -16.54
C GLY A 121 10.72 -8.33 -16.29
N LEU A 122 11.80 -8.77 -15.65
CA LEU A 122 13.00 -8.00 -15.39
C LEU A 122 14.03 -8.27 -16.49
N LEU A 123 14.67 -7.20 -16.96
CA LEU A 123 15.78 -7.33 -17.89
C LEU A 123 17.00 -7.89 -17.14
N ARG A 124 17.52 -9.03 -17.59
CA ARG A 124 18.73 -9.68 -17.09
C ARG A 124 19.74 -9.79 -18.19
N VAL A 125 20.99 -10.03 -17.83
CA VAL A 125 22.10 -10.25 -18.74
C VAL A 125 22.69 -11.60 -18.37
N ASP A 126 22.91 -12.45 -19.37
CA ASP A 126 23.63 -13.72 -19.18
C ASP A 126 25.14 -13.46 -19.11
N GLY A 127 25.87 -14.29 -18.34
CA GLY A 127 27.30 -14.14 -18.08
C GLY A 127 28.16 -15.11 -18.86
#